data_AF-A0A7Z0J8W6-F1
#
_entry.id   AF-A0A7Z0J8W6-F1
#
_cell.length_a   1.000
_cell.length_b   1.000
_cell.length_c   1.000
_cell.angle_alpha   90.00
_cell.angle_beta   90.00
_cell.angle_gamma   90.00
#
_symmetry.space_group_name_H-M   'P 1'
#
loop_
_entity.id
_entity.type
_entity.pdbx_description
1 polymer ?
#
loop_
_entity_poly.entity_id
_entity_poly.type
_entity_poly.pdbx_seq_one_letter_code
_entity_poly.pdbx_strand_id
1 'polypeptide(L)'
;MSEQLRTGEYEPGPVVAIEVPKSSGGTRLLAIPAVRDRIVERAVLEVIEPFLDPVLSPWSFAYRTGLGVNDAIRALVQAREAGARWVVRADIADCFERIPRWPVVTRVKELVPDAELCLLVQHLISRDATPAVQLTGSKRAADRAGACTRAAPCPQR
;
A
#
# COMPACT_ATOMS: atom_id res chain seq x y z
N MET A 1 16.67 7.91 15.73
CA MET A 1 15.27 7.80 15.26
C MET A 1 14.29 8.44 16.24
N SER A 2 14.06 7.90 17.45
CA SER A 2 13.08 8.52 18.37
C SER A 2 13.41 9.96 18.73
N GLU A 3 14.69 10.28 18.99
CA GLU A 3 15.09 11.65 19.31
C GLU A 3 14.85 12.60 18.12
N GLN A 4 15.28 12.19 16.93
CA GLN A 4 15.09 12.96 15.69
C GLN A 4 13.61 13.24 15.37
N LEU A 5 12.71 12.30 15.71
CA LEU A 5 11.27 12.51 15.56
C LEU A 5 10.73 13.53 16.58
N ARG A 6 11.28 13.55 17.80
CA ARG A 6 10.91 14.52 18.85
C ARG A 6 11.46 15.92 18.58
N THR A 7 12.64 16.00 17.98
CA THR A 7 13.28 17.27 17.62
C THR A 7 12.84 17.82 16.26
N GLY A 8 12.06 17.05 15.49
CA GLY A 8 11.63 17.42 14.13
C GLY A 8 12.74 17.30 13.06
N GLU A 9 13.90 16.74 13.41
CA GLU A 9 15.07 16.60 12.53
C GLU A 9 15.04 15.30 11.70
N TYR A 10 14.00 14.48 11.82
CA TYR A 10 13.89 13.25 11.04
C TYR A 10 13.57 13.54 9.58
N GLU A 11 14.52 13.21 8.70
CA GLU A 11 14.36 13.24 7.26
C GLU A 11 14.24 11.81 6.68
N PRO A 12 13.12 11.48 6.01
CA PRO A 12 12.97 10.22 5.29
C PRO A 12 14.02 10.05 4.18
N GLY A 13 14.51 8.81 3.99
CA GLY A 13 15.40 8.52 2.87
C GLY A 13 14.64 8.41 1.54
N PRO A 14 15.34 8.35 0.38
CA PRO A 14 14.70 8.08 -0.91
C PRO A 14 14.05 6.69 -0.93
N VAL A 15 13.00 6.52 -1.73
CA VAL A 15 12.36 5.22 -1.96
C VAL A 15 13.02 4.49 -3.13
N VAL A 16 13.14 3.17 -3.05
CA VAL A 16 13.74 2.38 -4.13
C VAL A 16 12.66 1.95 -5.11
N ALA A 17 12.80 2.32 -6.38
CA ALA A 17 11.90 1.93 -7.45
C ALA A 17 12.25 0.54 -8.01
N ILE A 18 11.31 -0.39 -7.97
CA ILE A 18 11.41 -1.75 -8.53
C ILE A 18 10.30 -1.97 -9.54
N GLU A 19 10.65 -2.45 -10.73
CA GLU A 19 9.67 -2.87 -11.73
C GLU A 19 9.25 -4.32 -11.49
N VAL A 20 7.95 -4.54 -11.32
CA VAL A 20 7.35 -5.87 -11.17
C VAL A 20 6.46 -6.18 -12.38
N PRO A 21 6.64 -7.31 -13.07
CA PRO A 21 5.80 -7.66 -14.21
C PRO A 21 4.35 -7.93 -13.77
N LYS A 22 3.38 -7.42 -14.53
CA LYS A 22 1.97 -7.76 -14.37
C LYS A 22 1.67 -9.09 -15.05
N SER A 23 0.74 -9.86 -14.49
CA SER A 23 0.23 -11.11 -15.10
C SER A 23 -0.45 -10.88 -16.46
N SER A 24 -1.00 -9.69 -16.68
CA SER A 24 -1.67 -9.28 -17.92
C SER A 24 -0.74 -8.60 -18.96
N GLY A 25 0.58 -8.55 -18.70
CA GLY A 25 1.53 -7.77 -19.49
C GLY A 25 1.74 -6.34 -18.97
N GLY A 26 2.93 -5.79 -19.23
CA GLY A 26 3.41 -4.52 -18.67
C GLY A 26 4.10 -4.66 -17.31
N THR A 27 4.57 -3.56 -16.76
CA THR A 27 5.23 -3.50 -15.43
C THR A 27 4.43 -2.62 -14.47
N ARG A 28 4.61 -2.85 -13.17
CA ARG A 28 4.17 -1.98 -12.08
C ARG A 28 5.42 -1.47 -11.37
N LEU A 29 5.54 -0.16 -11.24
CA LEU A 29 6.57 0.44 -10.41
C LEU A 29 6.17 0.32 -8.93
N LEU A 30 7.02 -0.30 -8.12
CA LEU A 30 6.90 -0.32 -6.67
C LEU A 30 7.95 0.61 -6.07
N ALA A 31 7.50 1.55 -5.24
CA ALA A 31 8.36 2.36 -4.41
C ALA A 31 8.54 1.67 -3.06
N ILE A 32 9.74 1.17 -2.79
CA ILE A 32 10.08 0.44 -1.56
C ILE A 32 10.88 1.36 -0.64
N PRO A 33 10.28 1.88 0.44
CA PRO A 33 10.99 2.66 1.46
C PRO A 33 11.94 1.78 2.29
N ALA A 34 12.95 2.39 2.90
CA ALA A 34 13.83 1.72 3.85
C ALA A 34 13.04 1.19 5.06
N VAL A 35 13.55 0.14 5.72
CA VAL A 35 12.89 -0.46 6.91
C VAL A 35 12.60 0.60 7.97
N ARG A 36 13.56 1.49 8.24
CA ARG A 36 13.41 2.57 9.22
C ARG A 36 12.22 3.48 8.89
N ASP A 37 12.05 3.80 7.60
CA ASP A 37 11.01 4.73 7.15
C ASP A 37 9.64 4.03 7.18
N ARG A 38 9.56 2.73 6.89
CA ARG A 38 8.33 1.94 7.07
C ARG A 38 7.83 1.90 8.51
N ILE A 39 8.75 1.86 9.47
CA ILE A 39 8.40 1.90 10.90
C ILE A 39 7.77 3.26 11.22
N VAL A 40 8.37 4.34 10.73
CA VAL A 40 7.81 5.70 10.92
C VAL A 40 6.47 5.86 10.21
N GLU A 41 6.36 5.44 8.94
CA GLU A 41 5.10 5.46 8.18
C GLU A 41 3.99 4.70 8.90
N ARG A 42 4.30 3.52 9.48
CA ARG A 42 3.31 2.74 10.22
C ARG A 42 2.88 3.44 11.51
N ALA A 43 3.83 4.01 12.26
CA ALA A 43 3.51 4.77 13.47
C ALA A 43 2.67 6.02 13.15
N VAL A 44 3.01 6.74 12.08
CA VAL A 44 2.23 7.88 11.59
C VAL A 44 0.82 7.44 11.21
N LEU A 45 0.67 6.33 10.48
CA LEU A 45 -0.64 5.79 10.09
C LEU A 45 -1.53 5.53 11.31
N GLU A 46 -0.99 4.89 12.36
CA GLU A 46 -1.74 4.59 13.59
C GLU A 46 -2.24 5.86 14.30
N VAL A 47 -1.49 6.96 14.22
CA VAL A 47 -1.88 8.24 14.83
C VAL A 47 -2.90 9.00 13.99
N ILE A 48 -2.76 8.99 12.65
CA ILE A 48 -3.67 9.76 11.77
C ILE A 48 -4.98 9.04 11.46
N GLU A 49 -5.00 7.71 11.48
CA GLU A 49 -6.17 6.90 11.10
C GLU A 49 -7.47 7.30 11.84
N PRO A 50 -7.47 7.56 13.17
CA PRO A 50 -8.68 8.01 13.88
C PRO A 50 -9.26 9.34 13.40
N PHE A 51 -8.45 10.21 12.78
CA PHE A 51 -8.91 11.47 12.19
C PHE A 51 -9.47 11.28 10.77
N LEU A 52 -8.95 10.28 10.05
CA LEU A 52 -9.31 10.02 8.65
C LEU A 52 -10.54 9.12 8.53
N ASP A 53 -10.63 8.06 9.33
CA ASP A 53 -11.69 7.05 9.19
C ASP A 53 -13.12 7.64 9.28
N PRO A 54 -13.43 8.59 10.19
CA PRO A 54 -14.78 9.16 10.31
C PRO A 54 -15.23 10.00 9.11
N VAL A 55 -14.29 10.54 8.32
CA VAL A 55 -14.63 11.36 7.13
C VAL A 55 -14.78 10.53 5.87
N LEU A 56 -14.39 9.25 5.89
CA LEU A 56 -14.57 8.35 4.77
C LEU A 56 -16.05 7.98 4.59
N SER A 57 -16.43 7.75 3.34
CA SER A 57 -17.77 7.24 3.04
C SER A 57 -18.03 5.93 3.78
N PRO A 58 -19.25 5.71 4.32
CA PRO A 58 -19.66 4.41 4.85
C PRO A 58 -19.54 3.26 3.84
N TRP A 59 -19.50 3.58 2.54
CA TRP A 59 -19.32 2.64 1.43
C TRP A 59 -17.86 2.49 0.99
N SER A 60 -16.92 3.08 1.74
CA SER A 60 -15.49 2.85 1.59
C SER A 60 -15.07 1.71 2.52
N PHE A 61 -14.55 0.63 1.94
CA PHE A 61 -14.17 -0.58 2.68
C PHE A 61 -12.66 -0.85 2.64
N ALA A 62 -11.96 -0.30 1.66
CA ALA A 62 -10.53 -0.54 1.48
C ALA A 62 -9.69 0.30 2.44
N TYR A 63 -8.58 -0.26 2.91
CA TYR A 63 -7.58 0.42 3.75
C TYR A 63 -8.11 0.93 5.10
N ARG A 64 -9.19 0.35 5.62
CA ARG A 64 -9.78 0.70 6.91
C ARG A 64 -9.61 -0.45 7.90
N THR A 65 -9.18 -0.15 9.12
CA THR A 65 -9.07 -1.16 10.16
C THR A 65 -10.43 -1.79 10.47
N GLY A 66 -10.50 -3.12 10.48
CA GLY A 66 -11.71 -3.88 10.78
C GLY A 66 -12.69 -4.07 9.62
N LEU A 67 -12.43 -3.49 8.44
CA LEU A 67 -13.22 -3.70 7.22
C LEU A 67 -12.41 -4.40 6.14
N GLY A 68 -13.08 -5.21 5.32
CA GLY A 68 -12.44 -5.92 4.22
C GLY A 68 -13.35 -6.20 3.03
N VAL A 69 -12.83 -7.02 2.12
CA VAL A 69 -13.53 -7.40 0.87
C VAL A 69 -14.88 -8.05 1.16
N ASN A 70 -14.97 -8.86 2.22
CA ASN A 70 -16.22 -9.53 2.60
C ASN A 70 -17.30 -8.52 3.03
N ASP A 71 -16.93 -7.42 3.68
CA ASP A 71 -17.87 -6.35 4.05
C ASP A 71 -18.42 -5.64 2.81
N ALA A 72 -17.55 -5.34 1.85
CA ALA A 72 -17.95 -4.76 0.57
C ALA A 72 -18.91 -5.69 -0.20
N ILE A 73 -18.64 -7.00 -0.22
CA ILE A 73 -19.53 -7.99 -0.83
C ILE A 73 -20.88 -8.03 -0.12
N ARG A 74 -20.90 -8.05 1.22
CA ARG A 74 -22.15 -8.03 2.00
C ARG A 74 -22.98 -6.79 1.68
N ALA A 75 -22.36 -5.62 1.63
CA ALA A 75 -23.01 -4.37 1.28
C ALA A 75 -23.61 -4.39 -0.15
N LEU A 76 -22.88 -4.98 -1.11
CA LEU A 76 -23.35 -5.17 -2.48
C LEU A 76 -24.55 -6.12 -2.55
N VAL A 77 -24.52 -7.24 -1.82
CA VAL A 77 -25.63 -8.20 -1.75
C VAL A 77 -26.88 -7.54 -1.16
N GLN A 78 -26.74 -6.79 -0.07
CA GLN A 78 -27.84 -6.04 0.52
C GLN A 78 -28.44 -5.02 -0.46
N ALA A 79 -27.60 -4.28 -1.20
CA ALA A 79 -28.08 -3.34 -2.22
C ALA A 79 -28.86 -4.06 -3.34
N ARG A 80 -28.38 -5.23 -3.77
CA ARG A 80 -29.06 -6.08 -4.77
C ARG A 80 -30.41 -6.58 -4.26
N GLU A 81 -30.49 -7.01 -3.00
CA GLU A 81 -31.72 -7.47 -2.34
C GLU A 81 -32.73 -6.34 -2.16
N ALA A 82 -32.25 -5.11 -1.88
CA ALA A 82 -33.06 -3.90 -1.82
C ALA A 82 -33.55 -3.40 -3.20
N GLY A 83 -33.21 -4.10 -4.29
CA GLY A 83 -33.74 -3.82 -5.63
C GLY A 83 -32.77 -3.14 -6.58
N ALA A 84 -31.51 -2.89 -6.21
CA ALA A 84 -30.50 -2.42 -7.17
C ALA A 84 -30.24 -3.51 -8.22
N ARG A 85 -30.49 -3.19 -9.50
CA ARG A 85 -30.36 -4.13 -10.63
C ARG A 85 -29.18 -3.86 -11.56
N TRP A 86 -28.60 -2.66 -11.47
CA TRP A 86 -27.54 -2.21 -12.36
C TRP A 86 -26.29 -1.87 -11.56
N VAL A 87 -25.12 -2.21 -12.12
CA VAL A 87 -23.82 -1.94 -11.52
C VAL A 87 -22.99 -1.12 -12.50
N VAL A 88 -22.43 -0.02 -12.02
CA VAL A 88 -21.41 0.75 -12.74
C VAL A 88 -20.06 0.35 -12.19
N ARG A 89 -19.20 -0.19 -13.06
CA ARG A 89 -17.81 -0.48 -12.73
C ARG A 89 -16.95 0.66 -13.24
N ALA A 90 -16.30 1.37 -12.32
CA ALA A 90 -15.35 2.43 -12.62
C ALA A 90 -14.00 2.10 -11.97
N ASP A 91 -12.91 2.51 -12.62
CA ASP A 91 -11.55 2.38 -12.13
C ASP A 91 -10.74 3.61 -12.54
N ILE A 92 -9.77 4.01 -11.71
CA ILE A 92 -8.91 5.18 -11.97
C ILE A 92 -7.56 4.66 -12.44
N ALA A 93 -7.24 4.91 -13.71
CA ALA A 93 -5.94 4.57 -14.29
C ALA A 93 -4.81 5.25 -13.52
N ASP A 94 -3.77 4.49 -13.17
CA ASP A 94 -2.56 4.96 -12.49
C ASP A 94 -2.84 5.84 -11.25
N CYS A 95 -3.87 5.50 -10.47
CA CYS A 95 -4.39 6.32 -9.38
C CYS A 95 -3.29 6.94 -8.49
N PHE A 96 -2.39 6.14 -7.93
CA PHE A 96 -1.32 6.63 -7.03
C PHE A 96 -0.27 7.51 -7.71
N GLU A 97 0.00 7.29 -9.00
CA GLU A 97 0.97 8.10 -9.76
C GLU A 97 0.37 9.46 -10.15
N ARG A 98 -0.95 9.51 -10.35
CA ARG A 98 -1.69 10.70 -10.81
C ARG A 98 -2.28 11.54 -9.68
N ILE A 99 -2.33 11.04 -8.44
CA ILE A 99 -2.83 11.83 -7.32
C ILE A 99 -1.89 13.02 -7.07
N PRO A 100 -2.40 14.27 -7.16
CA PRO A 100 -1.58 15.44 -6.84
C PRO A 100 -1.26 15.46 -5.35
N ARG A 101 0.03 15.63 -5.01
CA ARG A 101 0.50 15.59 -3.62
C ARG A 101 -0.03 16.74 -2.77
N TRP A 102 -0.09 17.95 -3.33
CA TRP A 102 -0.46 19.15 -2.58
C TRP A 102 -1.89 19.08 -2.02
N PRO A 103 -2.94 18.71 -2.79
CA PRO A 103 -4.27 18.51 -2.25
C PRO A 103 -4.34 17.47 -1.12
N VAL A 104 -3.57 16.38 -1.21
CA VAL A 104 -3.53 15.35 -0.15
C VAL A 104 -2.98 15.95 1.15
N VAL A 105 -1.85 16.66 1.07
CA VAL A 105 -1.24 17.32 2.24
C VAL A 105 -2.18 18.36 2.84
N THR A 106 -2.87 19.15 2.00
CA THR A 106 -3.87 20.12 2.47
C THR A 106 -5.00 19.44 3.24
N ARG A 107 -5.55 18.33 2.72
CA ARG A 107 -6.61 17.59 3.41
C ARG A 107 -6.16 16.99 4.73
N VAL A 108 -4.93 16.47 4.81
CA VAL A 108 -4.38 15.97 6.07
C VAL A 108 -4.28 17.11 7.10
N LYS A 109 -3.79 18.30 6.70
CA LYS A 109 -3.71 19.48 7.57
C LYS A 109 -5.06 20.01 8.06
N GLU A 110 -6.13 19.81 7.29
CA GLU A 110 -7.49 20.17 7.71
C GLU A 110 -8.04 19.22 8.79
N LEU A 111 -7.60 17.96 8.80
CA LEU A 111 -8.15 16.91 9.66
C LEU A 111 -7.30 16.63 10.91
N VAL A 112 -5.99 16.80 10.81
CA VAL A 112 -5.01 16.47 11.85
C VAL A 112 -4.51 17.77 12.49
N PRO A 113 -4.72 17.98 13.80
CA PRO A 113 -4.38 19.24 14.47
C PRO A 113 -2.87 19.42 14.73
N ASP A 114 -2.08 18.36 14.60
CA ASP A 114 -0.64 18.38 14.85
C ASP A 114 0.13 18.84 13.60
N ALA A 115 0.71 20.05 13.69
CA ALA A 115 1.46 20.66 12.60
C ALA A 115 2.79 19.94 12.30
N GLU A 116 3.49 19.44 13.32
CA GLU A 116 4.76 18.73 13.15
C GLU A 116 4.53 17.36 12.49
N LEU A 117 3.48 16.67 12.90
CA LEU A 117 3.03 15.43 12.24
C LEU A 117 2.65 15.68 10.78
N CYS A 118 1.93 16.77 10.49
CA CYS A 118 1.59 17.13 9.10
C CYS A 118 2.83 17.43 8.25
N LEU A 119 3.86 18.08 8.82
CA LEU A 119 5.14 18.29 8.14
C LEU A 119 5.87 16.97 7.87
N LEU A 120 5.87 16.06 8.84
CA LEU A 120 6.44 14.71 8.66
C LEU A 120 5.72 13.94 7.54
N VAL A 121 4.39 13.97 7.49
CA VAL A 121 3.60 13.38 6.40
C VAL A 121 3.97 14.00 5.05
N GLN A 122 4.12 15.32 5.00
CA GLN A 122 4.56 16.02 3.79
C GLN A 122 5.94 15.54 3.31
N HIS A 123 6.90 15.37 4.22
CA HIS A 123 8.22 14.82 3.88
C HIS A 123 8.14 13.36 3.38
N LEU A 124 7.33 12.51 4.02
CA LEU A 124 7.16 11.10 3.63
C LEU A 124 6.55 10.94 2.22
N ILE A 125 5.61 11.80 1.83
CA ILE A 125 4.93 11.73 0.52
C ILE A 125 5.77 12.36 -0.61
N SER A 126 6.67 13.27 -0.27
CA SER A 126 7.46 14.04 -1.25
C SER A 126 8.82 13.40 -1.59
N ARG A 127 9.05 12.16 -1.17
CA ARG A 127 10.30 11.44 -1.44
C ARG A 127 10.49 11.15 -2.92
N ASP A 128 11.72 11.32 -3.37
CA ASP A 128 12.17 10.88 -4.67
C ASP A 128 12.37 9.37 -4.71
N ALA A 129 12.04 8.79 -5.87
CA ALA A 129 12.28 7.39 -6.15
C ALA A 129 13.62 7.24 -6.87
N THR A 130 14.54 6.48 -6.27
CA THR A 130 15.80 6.10 -6.90
C THR A 130 15.66 4.74 -7.58
N PRO A 131 16.16 4.56 -8.81
CA PRO A 131 16.10 3.26 -9.46
C PRO A 131 16.90 2.25 -8.65
N ALA A 132 16.34 1.04 -8.47
CA ALA A 132 17.09 -0.04 -7.86
C ALA A 132 18.38 -0.28 -8.64
N VAL A 133 19.52 -0.20 -7.95
CA VAL A 133 20.79 -0.69 -8.51
C VAL A 133 20.58 -2.16 -8.82
N GLN A 134 20.71 -2.54 -10.09
CA GLN A 134 20.72 -3.94 -10.47
C GLN A 134 21.90 -4.59 -9.74
N LEU A 135 21.61 -5.31 -8.66
CA LEU A 135 22.57 -6.23 -8.08
C LEU A 135 22.82 -7.26 -9.18
N THR A 136 23.98 -7.17 -9.86
CA THR A 136 24.47 -8.20 -10.78
C THR A 136 24.88 -9.43 -9.97
N GLY A 137 23.90 -10.03 -9.30
CA GLY A 137 24.03 -11.33 -8.67
C GLY A 137 24.07 -12.36 -9.77
N SER A 138 25.27 -12.90 -10.01
CA SER A 138 25.54 -14.14 -10.75
C SER A 138 24.34 -15.08 -10.69
N LYS A 139 23.70 -15.30 -11.84
CA LYS A 139 22.83 -16.46 -12.05
C LYS A 139 23.69 -17.69 -11.81
N ARG A 140 23.67 -18.26 -10.60
CA ARG A 140 23.94 -19.70 -10.46
C ARG A 140 22.74 -20.40 -11.07
N ALA A 141 22.94 -20.85 -12.31
CA ALA A 141 22.06 -21.79 -12.98
C ALA A 141 21.82 -22.98 -12.03
N ALA A 142 20.60 -23.09 -11.53
CA ALA A 142 20.08 -24.37 -11.04
C ALA A 142 19.43 -25.07 -12.25
N ASP A 143 20.27 -25.49 -13.18
CA ASP A 143 19.93 -26.58 -14.08
C ASP A 143 19.85 -27.85 -13.23
N ARG A 144 18.63 -28.36 -13.06
CA ARG A 144 18.39 -29.79 -12.89
C ARG A 144 16.94 -30.10 -13.27
N ALA A 145 16.76 -30.28 -14.58
CA ALA A 145 15.66 -31.08 -15.10
C ALA A 145 15.89 -32.56 -14.77
N GLY A 146 14.80 -33.31 -14.56
CA GLY A 146 14.72 -34.71 -14.98
C GLY A 146 14.75 -35.82 -13.91
N ALA A 147 13.55 -36.18 -13.45
CA ALA A 147 12.98 -37.54 -13.37
C ALA A 147 13.45 -38.58 -12.33
N CYS A 148 12.51 -39.50 -12.04
CA CYS A 148 12.52 -40.74 -11.23
C CYS A 148 12.14 -40.55 -9.75
N THR A 149 11.19 -41.26 -9.13
CA THR A 149 10.29 -42.37 -9.51
C THR A 149 9.18 -42.52 -8.44
N ARG A 150 8.23 -43.43 -8.69
CA ARG A 150 6.95 -43.74 -8.00
C ARG A 150 7.01 -44.09 -6.49
N ALA A 151 5.78 -44.16 -5.92
CA ALA A 151 5.29 -44.86 -4.71
C ALA A 151 5.09 -43.96 -3.46
N ALA A 152 4.00 -43.98 -2.69
CA ALA A 152 2.73 -44.75 -2.61
C ALA A 152 1.72 -43.92 -1.72
N PRO A 153 0.45 -44.34 -1.53
CA PRO A 153 -0.62 -43.48 -1.00
C PRO A 153 -0.66 -43.38 0.53
N CYS A 154 -1.19 -42.26 1.03
CA CYS A 154 -1.38 -41.93 2.43
C CYS A 154 -2.61 -42.67 3.02
N PRO A 155 -2.52 -43.28 4.21
CA PRO A 155 -3.66 -43.95 4.83
C PRO A 155 -4.57 -42.93 5.52
N GLN A 156 -5.86 -43.02 5.24
CA GLN A 156 -6.91 -42.29 5.94
C GLN A 156 -7.06 -42.80 7.38
N ARG A 157 -7.26 -41.86 8.32
CA ARG A 157 -7.94 -42.07 9.59
C ARG A 157 -9.00 -40.99 9.73
#